data_AF-A0A7C4CP09-F1
#
_entry.id   AF-A0A7C4CP09-F1
#
_cell.length_a   1.000
_cell.length_b   1.000
_cell.length_c   1.000
_cell.angle_alpha   90.00
_cell.angle_beta   90.00
_cell.angle_gamma   90.00
#
_symmetry.space_group_name_H-M   'P 1'
#
loop_
_entity.id
_entity.type
_entity.pdbx_description
1 polymer ?
#
loop_
_entity_poly.entity_id
_entity_poly.type
_entity_poly.pdbx_seq_one_letter_code
_entity_poly.pdbx_strand_id
1 'polypeptide(L)' 'MIYVKKDGSIFRFCSSKCFKNFKLGRNPRKVKWVIKAKQESGK' A
#
# COMPACT_ATOMS: atom_id res chain seq x y z
N MET A 1 5.22 -8.94 -5.10
CA MET A 1 4.02 -9.31 -5.91
C MET A 1 3.64 -8.14 -6.80
N ILE A 2 3.29 -8.41 -8.07
CA ILE A 2 2.90 -7.39 -9.04
C ILE A 2 1.37 -7.45 -9.22
N TYR A 3 0.72 -6.29 -9.21
CA TYR A 3 -0.71 -6.15 -9.48
C TYR A 3 -0.90 -5.12 -10.59
N VAL A 4 -1.57 -5.52 -11.66
CA VAL A 4 -1.85 -4.66 -12.81
C VAL A 4 -3.30 -4.21 -12.71
N LYS A 5 -3.52 -2.90 -12.69
CA LYS A 5 -4.87 -2.34 -12.75
C LYS A 5 -5.40 -2.34 -14.19
N LYS A 6 -6.71 -2.21 -14.35
CA LYS A 6 -7.38 -2.12 -15.65
C LYS A 6 -6.87 -0.93 -16.50
N ASP A 7 -6.40 0.13 -15.85
CA ASP A 7 -5.77 1.29 -16.50
C ASP A 7 -4.30 1.07 -16.92
N GLY A 8 -3.76 -0.15 -16.79
CA GLY A 8 -2.36 -0.46 -17.15
C GLY A 8 -1.33 -0.09 -16.07
N SER A 9 -1.72 0.66 -15.03
CA SER A 9 -0.83 0.97 -13.91
C SER A 9 -0.39 -0.28 -13.16
N ILE A 10 0.91 -0.34 -12.85
CA ILE A 10 1.53 -1.46 -12.14
C ILE A 10 1.79 -1.07 -10.68
N PHE A 11 1.19 -1.82 -9.75
CA PHE A 11 1.50 -1.76 -8.33
C PHE A 11 2.45 -2.88 -7.94
N ARG A 12 3.60 -2.51 -7.35
CA ARG A 12 4.56 -3.42 -6.75
C ARG A 12 4.35 -3.49 -5.25
N PHE A 13 4.01 -4.67 -4.75
CA PHE A 13 3.83 -4.96 -3.33
C PHE A 13 5.02 -5.72 -2.75
N CYS A 14 5.43 -5.28 -1.56
CA CYS A 14 6.43 -5.88 -0.69
C CYS A 14 6.12 -7.32 -0.29
N SER A 15 4.89 -7.58 0.14
CA SER A 15 4.49 -8.85 0.72
C SER A 15 2.99 -9.09 0.52
N SER A 16 2.56 -10.32 0.81
CA SER A 16 1.15 -10.72 0.81
C SER A 16 0.33 -9.88 1.82
N LYS A 17 0.93 -9.43 2.92
CA LYS A 17 0.31 -8.50 3.89
C LYS A 17 -0.03 -7.16 3.23
N CYS A 18 0.89 -6.60 2.43
CA CYS A 18 0.69 -5.35 1.70
C CYS A 18 -0.48 -5.48 0.69
N PHE A 19 -0.52 -6.59 -0.05
CA PHE A 19 -1.57 -6.86 -1.04
C PHE A 19 -2.96 -7.08 -0.43
N LYS A 20 -3.06 -7.84 0.67
CA LYS A 20 -4.34 -8.05 1.37
C LYS A 20 -4.91 -6.74 1.90
N ASN A 21 -4.07 -5.85 2.45
CA ASN A 21 -4.54 -4.53 2.91
C ASN A 21 -5.03 -3.64 1.76
N PHE A 22 -4.38 -3.73 0.59
CA PHE A 22 -4.86 -3.05 -0.62
C PHE A 22 -6.23 -3.56 -1.08
N LYS A 23 -6.43 -4.89 -1.11
CA LYS A 23 -7.76 -5.49 -1.42
C LYS A 23 -8.86 -5.10 -0.43
N LEU A 24 -8.50 -4.86 0.84
CA LEU A 24 -9.41 -4.37 1.87
C LEU A 24 -9.72 -2.86 1.75
N GLY A 25 -9.18 -2.14 0.76
CA GLY A 25 -9.42 -0.71 0.58
C GLY A 25 -8.78 0.17 1.66
N ARG A 26 -7.81 -0.35 2.43
CA ARG A 26 -7.15 0.43 3.49
C ARG A 26 -6.20 1.44 2.87
N ASN A 27 -6.35 2.71 3.24
CA ASN A 27 -5.42 3.75 2.81
C ASN A 27 -4.08 3.60 3.59
N PRO A 28 -2.95 3.34 2.91
CA PRO A 28 -1.66 3.11 3.58
C PRO A 28 -1.21 4.28 4.46
N ARG A 29 -1.66 5.52 4.18
CA ARG A 29 -1.34 6.72 4.99
C ARG A 29 -1.95 6.70 6.40
N LYS A 30 -3.06 5.97 6.58
CA LYS A 30 -3.75 5.85 7.89
C LYS A 30 -3.33 4.61 8.67
N VAL A 31 -2.51 3.74 8.07
CA VAL A 31 -2.12 2.46 8.66
C VAL A 31 -0.87 2.65 9.51
N LYS A 32 -1.02 2.59 10.84
CA LYS A 32 0.05 2.87 11.82
C LYS A 32 1.34 2.06 11.63
N TRP A 33 1.26 0.84 11.12
CA TRP A 33 2.43 -0.03 10.91
C TRP A 33 3.19 0.27 9.61
N VAL A 34 2.65 1.10 8.71
CA VAL A 34 3.32 1.46 7.47
C VAL A 34 4.39 2.50 7.77
N ILE A 35 5.66 2.13 7.55
CA ILE A 35 6.82 2.98 7.81
C ILE A 35 6.72 4.32 7.06
N LYS A 36 6.27 4.27 5.80
CA LYS A 36 6.13 5.46 4.96
C LYS A 36 5.06 6.44 5.47
N ALA A 37 3.99 5.92 6.08
CA ALA A 37 2.96 6.75 6.70
C ALA A 37 3.52 7.51 7.91
N LYS A 38 4.39 6.86 8.70
CA LYS A 38 5.08 7.50 9.84
C LYS A 38 6.01 8.64 9.41
N GLN A 39 6.64 8.51 8.23
CA GLN A 39 7.54 9.53 7.68
C GLN A 39 6.78 10.77 7.19
N GLU A 40 5.58 10.61 6.62
CA GLU A 40 4.76 11.72 6.13
C GLU A 40 4.11 12.54 7.27
N SER A 41 3.81 11.93 8.41
CA SER A 41 3.22 12.61 9.57
C SER A 41 4.20 13.42 10.42
N GLY A 42 5.50 13.30 10.16
CA GLY A 42 6.57 13.97 10.91
C GLY A 42 7.14 15.20 10.21
N LYS A 43 6.45 15.74 9.20
CA LYS A 43 6.82 16.95 8.46
C LYS A 43 5.77 18.04 8.66
#